data_AF-A0A8I2H2C0-F1
#
_entry.id   AF-A0A8I2H2C0-F1
#
_cell.length_a   1.000
_cell.length_b   1.000
_cell.length_c   1.000
_cell.angle_alpha   90.00
_cell.angle_beta   90.00
_cell.angle_gamma   90.00
#
_symmetry.space_group_name_H-M   'P 1'
#
loop_
_entity.id
_entity.type
_entity.pdbx_description
1 polymer ?
#
loop_
_entity_poly.entity_id
_entity_poly.type
_entity_poly.pdbx_seq_one_letter_code
_entity_poly.pdbx_strand_id
1 'polypeptide(L)'
;MHIGLVKVFFVLATFTSLAAYAVSYDEITDIDVLAAHFDEPTFEQNFLEEGMEFIWFYFKDIDHSFLINTETGEVCHHFKGKKRESCFPASYFE
;
A
#
# COMPACT_ATOMS: atom_id res chain seq x y z
N MET A 1 -20.97 -57.27 16.51
CA MET A 1 -21.05 -56.76 15.12
C MET A 1 -20.74 -55.28 15.14
N HIS A 2 -19.62 -54.90 14.53
CA HIS A 2 -19.17 -53.52 14.33
C HIS A 2 -19.90 -52.87 13.16
N ILE A 3 -20.45 -51.68 13.35
CA ILE A 3 -20.70 -50.64 12.31
C ILE A 3 -20.67 -49.31 13.09
N GLY A 4 -19.65 -48.46 13.00
CA GLY A 4 -19.20 -47.71 11.81
C GLY A 4 -19.93 -46.35 11.78
N LEU A 5 -19.51 -45.38 12.61
CA LEU A 5 -18.79 -44.17 12.18
C LEU A 5 -19.51 -43.33 11.11
N VAL A 6 -20.17 -42.24 11.55
CA VAL A 6 -20.26 -41.01 10.74
C VAL A 6 -20.12 -39.82 11.69
N LYS A 7 -18.88 -39.36 11.89
CA LYS A 7 -18.59 -38.05 12.46
C LYS A 7 -18.87 -37.04 11.33
N VAL A 8 -20.05 -36.44 11.35
CA VAL A 8 -20.38 -35.32 10.46
C VAL A 8 -19.57 -34.11 10.93
N PHE A 9 -18.37 -33.94 10.38
CA PHE A 9 -17.64 -32.69 10.49
C PHE A 9 -18.37 -31.66 9.64
N PHE A 10 -19.20 -30.83 10.29
CA PHE A 10 -19.64 -29.57 9.72
C PHE A 10 -18.41 -28.68 9.56
N VAL A 11 -17.77 -28.74 8.39
CA VAL A 11 -16.84 -27.69 7.97
C VAL A 11 -17.69 -26.50 7.60
N LEU A 12 -17.98 -25.66 8.59
CA LEU A 12 -18.51 -24.33 8.35
C LEU A 12 -17.39 -23.55 7.66
N ALA A 13 -17.33 -23.64 6.33
CA ALA A 13 -16.51 -22.73 5.55
C ALA A 13 -17.12 -21.34 5.71
N THR A 14 -16.67 -20.60 6.73
CA THR A 14 -16.86 -19.17 6.78
C THR A 14 -16.09 -18.61 5.61
N PHE A 15 -16.77 -18.43 4.48
CA PHE A 15 -16.35 -17.56 3.40
C PHE A 15 -16.28 -16.16 4.02
N THR A 16 -15.15 -15.82 4.62
CA THR A 16 -14.81 -14.45 4.94
C THR A 16 -14.68 -13.78 3.58
N SER A 17 -15.79 -13.19 3.13
CA SER A 17 -15.80 -12.22 2.05
C SER A 17 -14.72 -11.21 2.41
N LEU A 18 -13.59 -11.28 1.71
CA LEU A 18 -12.56 -10.26 1.77
C LEU A 18 -13.23 -9.04 1.16
N ALA A 19 -13.89 -8.26 2.01
CA ALA A 19 -14.37 -6.94 1.65
C ALA A 19 -13.09 -6.16 1.32
N ALA A 20 -12.73 -6.15 0.04
CA ALA A 20 -11.76 -5.23 -0.49
C ALA A 20 -12.40 -3.85 -0.35
N TYR A 21 -12.22 -3.23 0.82
CA TYR A 21 -12.45 -1.82 0.97
C TYR A 21 -11.61 -1.16 -0.12
N ALA A 22 -12.27 -0.45 -1.03
CA ALA A 22 -11.56 0.36 -2.01
C ALA A 22 -10.94 1.51 -1.24
N VAL A 23 -9.72 1.32 -0.75
CA VAL A 23 -8.93 2.35 -0.09
C VAL A 23 -8.73 3.46 -1.12
N SER A 24 -9.16 4.67 -0.79
CA SER A 24 -8.76 5.83 -1.58
C SER A 24 -7.31 6.12 -1.23
N TYR A 25 -6.41 6.08 -2.21
CA TYR A 25 -4.99 6.36 -1.92
C TYR A 25 -4.76 7.78 -1.39
N ASP A 26 -5.70 8.70 -1.64
CA ASP A 26 -5.69 10.06 -1.06
C ASP A 26 -5.84 10.05 0.47
N GLU A 27 -6.36 8.98 1.08
CA GLU A 27 -6.47 8.82 2.54
C GLU A 27 -5.13 8.40 3.18
N ILE A 28 -4.14 8.04 2.36
CA ILE A 28 -2.83 7.62 2.81
C ILE A 28 -1.92 8.85 2.88
N THR A 29 -1.99 9.53 4.02
CA THR A 29 -1.33 10.81 4.25
C THR A 29 0.11 10.70 4.75
N ASP A 30 0.49 9.56 5.32
CA ASP A 30 1.78 9.35 5.97
C ASP A 30 2.17 7.87 6.00
N ILE A 31 3.42 7.62 6.39
CA ILE A 31 4.00 6.28 6.43
C ILE A 31 3.31 5.33 7.42
N ASP A 32 2.75 5.83 8.52
CA ASP A 32 2.06 4.99 9.50
C ASP A 32 0.72 4.50 8.92
N VAL A 33 -0.02 5.39 8.25
CA VAL A 33 -1.25 5.02 7.53
C VAL A 33 -0.94 4.06 6.38
N LEU A 34 0.16 4.27 5.66
CA LEU A 34 0.59 3.38 4.59
C LEU A 34 0.87 1.97 5.14
N ALA A 35 1.63 1.87 6.22
CA ALA A 35 1.99 0.61 6.87
C ALA A 35 0.78 -0.11 7.51
N ALA A 36 -0.30 0.60 7.81
CA ALA A 36 -1.56 0.01 8.28
C ALA A 36 -2.37 -0.64 7.14
N HIS A 37 -2.18 -0.19 5.89
CA HIS A 37 -2.92 -0.67 4.71
C HIS A 37 -2.15 -1.70 3.90
N PHE A 38 -0.83 -1.57 3.84
CA PHE A 38 0.03 -2.42 3.04
C PHE A 38 1.21 -2.93 3.86
N ASP A 39 1.64 -4.15 3.52
CA ASP A 39 2.85 -4.75 4.09
C ASP A 39 4.10 -4.11 3.46
N GLU A 40 5.11 -4.90 3.12
CA GLU A 40 6.36 -4.41 2.57
C GLU A 40 6.24 -3.97 1.10
N PRO A 41 6.90 -2.87 0.70
CA PRO A 41 6.92 -2.46 -0.69
C PRO A 41 7.72 -3.44 -1.55
N THR A 42 7.30 -3.62 -2.81
CA THR A 42 8.06 -4.43 -3.78
C THR A 42 9.34 -3.73 -4.23
N PHE A 43 9.38 -2.40 -4.10
CA PHE A 43 10.55 -1.60 -4.42
C PHE A 43 10.61 -0.37 -3.50
N GLU A 44 11.83 -0.07 -3.09
CA GLU A 44 12.17 1.07 -2.25
C GLU A 44 13.40 1.76 -2.83
N GLN A 45 13.38 3.10 -2.86
CA GLN A 45 14.55 3.91 -3.21
C GLN A 45 14.50 5.28 -2.55
N ASN A 46 15.59 5.67 -1.89
CA ASN A 46 15.81 7.03 -1.45
C ASN A 46 16.24 7.93 -2.61
N PHE A 47 15.77 9.18 -2.61
CA PHE A 47 16.13 10.19 -3.60
C PHE A 47 16.13 11.59 -2.98
N LEU A 48 16.87 12.50 -3.61
CA LEU A 48 16.91 13.92 -3.24
C LEU A 48 16.15 14.74 -4.29
N GLU A 49 15.30 15.65 -3.84
CA GLU A 49 14.55 16.57 -4.67
C GLU A 49 14.42 17.92 -3.95
N GLU A 50 14.75 19.03 -4.62
CA GLU A 50 14.72 20.39 -4.03
C GLU A 50 15.46 20.53 -2.68
N GLY A 51 16.51 19.72 -2.45
CA GLY A 51 17.30 19.74 -1.22
C GLY A 51 16.70 18.98 -0.05
N MET A 52 15.57 18.29 -0.24
CA MET A 52 14.94 17.41 0.74
C MET A 52 15.14 15.94 0.33
N GLU A 53 15.15 15.05 1.32
CA GLU A 53 15.25 13.61 1.11
C GLU A 53 13.87 12.97 1.16
N PHE A 54 13.64 12.05 0.24
CA PHE A 54 12.39 11.33 0.06
C PHE A 54 12.67 9.86 -0.15
N ILE A 55 11.69 9.04 0.21
CA ILE A 55 11.67 7.61 -0.06
C ILE A 55 10.52 7.29 -1.00
N TRP A 56 10.81 6.54 -2.06
CA TRP A 56 9.84 6.06 -3.01
C TRP A 56 9.54 4.59 -2.73
N PHE A 57 8.29 4.30 -2.38
CA PHE A 57 7.76 2.95 -2.29
C PHE A 57 6.88 2.61 -3.49
N TYR A 58 7.06 1.42 -4.05
CA TYR A 58 6.16 0.86 -5.07
C TYR A 58 5.63 -0.51 -4.64
N PHE A 59 4.31 -0.66 -4.68
CA PHE A 59 3.58 -1.87 -4.35
C PHE A 59 3.04 -2.50 -5.63
N LYS A 60 3.59 -3.65 -6.02
CA LYS A 60 3.23 -4.32 -7.28
C LYS A 60 1.81 -4.85 -7.28
N ASP A 61 1.29 -5.28 -6.13
CA ASP A 61 -0.04 -5.90 -6.02
C ASP A 61 -1.18 -4.93 -6.35
N ILE A 62 -0.98 -3.65 -6.03
CA ILE A 62 -1.92 -2.56 -6.34
C ILE A 62 -1.45 -1.70 -7.52
N ASP A 63 -0.28 -2.00 -8.09
CA ASP A 63 0.40 -1.22 -9.12
C ASP A 63 0.46 0.29 -8.81
N HIS A 64 0.84 0.63 -7.57
CA HIS A 64 0.79 2.00 -7.08
C HIS A 64 2.07 2.38 -6.33
N SER A 65 2.42 3.66 -6.41
CA SER A 65 3.62 4.25 -5.81
C SER A 65 3.27 5.37 -4.85
N PHE A 66 4.09 5.52 -3.81
CA PHE A 66 4.01 6.58 -2.81
C PHE A 66 5.39 7.23 -2.67
N LEU A 67 5.42 8.57 -2.65
CA LEU A 67 6.60 9.36 -2.35
C LEU A 67 6.42 9.96 -0.96
N ILE A 68 7.36 9.70 -0.07
CA ILE A 68 7.28 10.07 1.34
C ILE A 68 8.46 10.96 1.68
N ASN A 69 8.21 12.07 2.35
CA ASN A 69 9.27 12.92 2.90
C ASN A 69 9.90 12.19 4.09
N THR A 70 11.22 11.98 4.08
CA THR A 70 11.89 11.22 5.16
C THR A 70 12.01 12.01 6.47
N GLU A 71 11.92 13.35 6.41
CA GLU A 71 11.96 14.21 7.58
C GLU A 71 10.61 14.23 8.32
N THR A 72 9.50 14.35 7.58
CA THR A 72 8.16 14.47 8.18
C THR A 72 7.39 13.15 8.25
N GLY A 73 7.76 12.17 7.43
CA GLY A 73 7.01 10.91 7.26
C GLY A 73 5.74 11.05 6.42
N GLU A 74 5.45 12.24 5.89
CA GLU A 74 4.23 12.52 5.12
C GLU A 74 4.36 12.05 3.67
N VAL A 75 3.27 11.52 3.13
CA VAL A 75 3.13 11.21 1.70
C VAL A 75 2.92 12.53 0.96
N CYS A 76 3.90 12.94 0.17
CA CYS A 76 3.82 14.16 -0.64
C CYS A 76 2.99 13.93 -1.92
N HIS A 77 3.03 12.70 -2.46
CA HIS A 77 2.45 12.37 -3.75
C HIS A 77 2.29 10.86 -3.92
N HIS A 78 1.27 10.44 -4.67
CA HIS A 78 1.06 9.05 -5.04
C HIS A 78 0.61 8.93 -6.50
N PHE A 79 1.06 7.88 -7.18
CA PHE A 79 0.79 7.70 -8.61
C PHE A 79 0.79 6.23 -9.00
N LYS A 80 0.14 5.93 -10.13
CA LYS A 80 0.08 4.57 -10.66
C LYS A 80 1.39 4.16 -11.32
N GLY A 81 1.85 2.94 -11.01
CA GLY A 81 2.97 2.29 -11.67
C GLY A 81 4.35 2.64 -11.12
N LYS A 82 5.39 2.00 -11.70
CA LYS A 82 6.78 2.08 -11.23
C LYS A 82 7.63 3.09 -12.02
N LYS A 83 7.12 4.30 -12.24
CA LYS A 83 7.86 5.40 -12.88
C LYS A 83 7.87 6.62 -11.97
N ARG A 84 9.01 6.92 -11.33
CA ARG A 84 9.14 8.01 -10.35
C ARG A 84 8.60 9.33 -10.91
N GLU A 85 7.61 9.90 -10.23
CA GLU A 85 7.15 11.27 -10.41
C GLU A 85 7.89 12.22 -9.43
N SER A 86 7.30 13.38 -9.13
CA SER A 86 7.91 14.40 -8.28
C SER A 86 6.95 14.78 -7.15
N CYS A 87 7.50 15.11 -5.97
CA CYS A 87 6.72 15.77 -4.91
C CYS A 87 6.36 17.21 -5.27
N PHE A 88 7.02 17.78 -6.28
CA PHE A 88 6.87 19.16 -6.73
C PHE A 88 6.43 19.17 -8.21
N PRO A 89 5.15 18.85 -8.51
CA PRO A 89 4.67 18.92 -9.88
C PRO A 89 4.91 20.31 -10.45
N ALA A 90 5.26 20.39 -11.73
CA ALA A 90 5.72 21.59 -12.42
C ALA A 90 4.68 22.74 -12.52
N SER A 91 3.55 22.67 -11.79
CA SER A 91 2.51 23.69 -11.72
C SER A 91 2.88 24.93 -10.89
N TYR A 92 4.10 25.02 -10.35
CA TYR A 92 4.59 26.21 -9.64
C TYR A 92 5.31 27.24 -10.54
N PHE A 93 5.36 27.01 -11.85
CA PHE A 93 5.97 27.91 -12.85
C PHE A 93 4.97 28.38 -13.92
N GLU A 94 3.77 28.82 -13.53
CA GLU A 94 2.90 29.66 -14.37
C GLU A 94 2.84 31.11 -13.86
#